data_AF-A0AA51AXX1-F1
#
_entry.id   AF-A0AA51AXX1-F1
#
_cell.length_a   1.000
_cell.length_b   1.000
_cell.length_c   1.000
_cell.angle_alpha   90.00
_cell.angle_beta   90.00
_cell.angle_gamma   90.00
#
_symmetry.space_group_name_H-M   'P 1'
#
loop_
_entity.id
_entity.type
_entity.pdbx_description
1 polymer ?
#
loop_
_entity_poly.entity_id
_entity_poly.type
_entity_poly.pdbx_seq_one_letter_code
_entity_poly.pdbx_strand_id
1 'polypeptide(L)'
;AHDAEAVVSLNAALEMKKVGKAEKALKLFQHAFALSPKHADILNHYGEFLEDTKKDVVKADQLYTLALTNYPDHSGALSNRQRTASIVENLDREMLRKIDEKRDTLLSIPDNNAALCRAKKEAYFQHIYHTVAIEGNTMTLQQTRSILET
;
A
#
# COMPACT_ATOMS: atom_id res chain seq x y z
N ALA A 1 24.18 -7.12 15.34
CA ALA A 1 23.47 -6.40 16.41
C ALA A 1 22.01 -6.16 16.04
N HIS A 2 21.74 -5.43 14.95
CA HIS A 2 20.36 -5.14 14.51
C HIS A 2 19.51 -6.38 14.18
N ASP A 3 20.07 -7.40 13.51
CA ASP A 3 19.30 -8.62 13.21
C ASP A 3 18.96 -9.43 14.47
N ALA A 4 19.85 -9.47 15.47
CA ALA A 4 19.58 -10.14 16.73
C ALA A 4 18.44 -9.44 17.51
N GLU A 5 18.45 -8.11 17.52
CA GLU A 5 17.38 -7.30 18.13
C GLU A 5 16.06 -7.42 17.36
N ALA A 6 16.12 -7.53 16.02
CA ALA A 6 14.96 -7.76 15.17
C ALA A 6 14.31 -9.12 15.47
N VAL A 7 15.11 -10.18 15.65
CA VAL A 7 14.62 -11.51 16.04
C VAL A 7 14.04 -11.52 17.45
N VAL A 8 14.64 -10.78 18.40
CA VAL A 8 14.05 -10.61 19.74
C VAL A 8 12.70 -9.91 19.66
N SER A 9 12.60 -8.84 18.84
CA SER A 9 11.35 -8.12 18.60
C SER A 9 10.29 -9.01 17.95
N LEU A 10 10.68 -9.87 17.00
CA LEU A 10 9.82 -10.86 16.37
C LEU A 10 9.25 -11.85 17.39
N ASN A 11 10.11 -12.43 18.24
CA ASN A 11 9.68 -13.37 19.27
C ASN A 11 8.70 -12.72 20.24
N ALA A 12 8.96 -11.48 20.67
CA ALA A 12 8.03 -10.73 21.49
C ALA A 12 6.70 -10.46 20.76
N ALA A 13 6.72 -10.19 19.45
CA ALA A 13 5.51 -10.00 18.65
C ALA A 13 4.66 -11.27 18.59
N LEU A 14 5.28 -12.44 18.40
CA LEU A 14 4.62 -13.74 18.40
C LEU A 14 3.98 -14.07 19.75
N GLU A 15 4.65 -13.78 20.86
CA GLU A 15 4.08 -13.95 22.19
C GLU A 15 2.88 -13.03 22.42
N MET A 16 2.97 -11.75 22.01
CA MET A 16 1.84 -10.83 22.10
C MET A 16 0.66 -11.24 21.20
N LYS A 17 0.94 -11.84 20.03
CA LYS A 17 -0.08 -12.44 19.15
C LYS A 17 -0.81 -13.58 19.86
N LYS A 18 -0.08 -14.52 20.48
CA LYS A 18 -0.65 -15.65 21.24
C LYS A 18 -1.51 -15.20 22.42
N VAL A 19 -1.08 -14.15 23.13
CA VAL A 19 -1.83 -13.55 24.25
C VAL A 19 -3.06 -12.76 23.77
N GLY A 20 -3.25 -12.57 22.47
CA GLY A 20 -4.38 -11.82 21.89
C GLY A 20 -4.22 -10.30 21.92
N LYS A 21 -3.03 -9.79 22.26
CA LYS A 21 -2.74 -8.34 22.29
C LYS A 21 -2.31 -7.85 20.90
N ALA A 22 -3.24 -7.86 19.96
CA ALA A 22 -3.02 -7.55 18.55
C ALA A 22 -2.33 -6.19 18.30
N GLU A 23 -2.75 -5.12 18.97
CA GLU A 23 -2.12 -3.80 18.75
C GLU A 23 -0.65 -3.75 19.18
N LYS A 24 -0.31 -4.44 20.28
CA LYS A 24 1.08 -4.52 20.76
C LYS A 24 1.92 -5.39 19.85
N ALA A 25 1.38 -6.52 19.39
CA ALA A 25 2.02 -7.38 18.40
C ALA A 25 2.32 -6.60 17.12
N LEU A 26 1.37 -5.80 16.62
CA LEU A 26 1.57 -4.97 15.43
C LEU A 26 2.74 -4.01 15.57
N LYS A 27 2.84 -3.30 16.71
CA LYS A 27 3.97 -2.37 16.96
C LYS A 27 5.31 -3.10 16.99
N LEU A 28 5.34 -4.30 17.57
CA LEU A 28 6.54 -5.13 17.62
C LEU A 28 6.93 -5.68 16.24
N PHE A 29 5.97 -6.09 15.42
CA PHE A 29 6.23 -6.48 14.02
C PHE A 29 6.76 -5.31 13.20
N GLN A 30 6.18 -4.12 13.35
CA GLN A 30 6.67 -2.91 12.68
C GLN A 30 8.10 -2.55 13.12
N HIS A 31 8.40 -2.71 14.41
CA HIS A 31 9.74 -2.50 14.95
C HIS A 31 10.75 -3.51 14.39
N ALA A 32 10.41 -4.80 14.39
CA ALA A 32 11.24 -5.86 13.82
C ALA A 32 11.51 -5.62 12.32
N PHE A 33 10.50 -5.21 11.56
CA PHE A 33 10.62 -4.85 10.15
C PHE A 33 11.50 -3.61 9.93
N ALA A 34 11.39 -2.59 10.77
CA ALA A 34 12.24 -1.40 10.67
C ALA A 34 13.71 -1.70 10.96
N LEU A 35 13.99 -2.63 11.89
CA LEU A 35 15.35 -3.07 12.21
C LEU A 35 15.96 -3.95 11.12
N SER A 36 15.18 -4.87 10.55
CA SER A 36 15.65 -5.77 9.49
C SER A 36 14.58 -5.98 8.41
N PRO A 37 14.50 -5.06 7.42
CA PRO A 37 13.42 -5.06 6.42
C PRO A 37 13.52 -6.18 5.38
N LYS A 38 14.65 -6.90 5.33
CA LYS A 38 14.92 -7.97 4.37
C LYS A 38 14.85 -9.38 4.97
N HIS A 39 14.63 -9.48 6.28
CA HIS A 39 14.65 -10.76 6.98
C HIS A 39 13.39 -11.57 6.70
N ALA A 40 13.54 -12.73 6.06
CA ALA A 40 12.40 -13.48 5.55
C ALA A 40 11.43 -13.99 6.63
N ASP A 41 11.92 -14.44 7.79
CA ASP A 41 11.05 -14.93 8.87
C ASP A 41 10.18 -13.81 9.46
N ILE A 42 10.74 -12.59 9.58
CA ILE A 42 10.01 -11.41 10.07
C ILE A 42 8.92 -11.04 9.07
N LEU A 43 9.26 -11.01 7.78
CA LEU A 43 8.32 -10.71 6.71
C LEU A 43 7.19 -11.75 6.64
N ASN A 44 7.52 -13.04 6.72
CA ASN A 44 6.55 -14.12 6.71
C ASN A 44 5.59 -14.03 7.90
N HIS A 45 6.11 -13.99 9.13
CA HIS A 45 5.26 -13.93 10.31
C HIS A 45 4.45 -12.64 10.42
N TYR A 46 4.99 -11.53 9.92
CA TYR A 46 4.24 -10.28 9.85
C TYR A 46 3.09 -10.37 8.84
N GLY A 47 3.32 -10.98 7.67
CA GLY A 47 2.27 -11.30 6.70
C GLY A 47 1.15 -12.12 7.33
N GLU A 48 1.50 -13.22 7.99
CA GLU A 48 0.53 -14.12 8.65
C GLU A 48 -0.29 -13.37 9.71
N PHE A 49 0.36 -12.51 10.49
CA PHE A 49 -0.31 -11.68 11.48
C PHE A 49 -1.33 -10.70 10.85
N LEU A 50 -1.01 -10.10 9.69
CA LEU A 50 -1.91 -9.19 8.98
C LEU A 50 -3.12 -9.91 8.39
N GLU A 51 -2.93 -11.12 7.85
CA GLU A 51 -4.03 -11.96 7.39
C GLU A 51 -4.98 -12.31 8.53
N ASP A 52 -4.45 -12.81 9.65
CA ASP A 52 -5.24 -13.29 10.79
C ASP A 52 -6.02 -12.15 11.47
N THR A 53 -5.34 -11.02 11.68
CA THR A 53 -5.86 -9.95 12.55
C THR A 53 -6.63 -8.89 11.79
N LYS A 54 -6.07 -8.44 10.65
CA LYS A 54 -6.59 -7.29 9.91
C LYS A 54 -7.32 -7.68 8.63
N LYS A 55 -7.28 -8.96 8.24
CA LYS A 55 -7.81 -9.44 6.95
C LYS A 55 -7.24 -8.66 5.76
N ASP A 56 -6.03 -8.13 5.91
CA ASP A 56 -5.35 -7.34 4.88
C ASP A 56 -4.46 -8.26 4.05
N VAL A 57 -5.11 -8.99 3.14
CA VAL A 57 -4.46 -10.02 2.30
C VAL A 57 -3.50 -9.39 1.29
N VAL A 58 -3.82 -8.19 0.79
CA VAL A 58 -2.97 -7.48 -0.19
C VAL A 58 -1.63 -7.12 0.44
N LYS A 59 -1.63 -6.57 1.65
CA LYS A 59 -0.39 -6.23 2.34
C LYS A 59 0.39 -7.47 2.78
N ALA A 60 -0.29 -8.55 3.16
CA ALA A 60 0.37 -9.81 3.49
C ALA A 60 1.08 -10.41 2.26
N ASP A 61 0.43 -10.43 1.09
CA ASP A 61 1.03 -10.91 -0.16
C ASP A 61 2.27 -10.12 -0.57
N GLN A 62 2.24 -8.79 -0.37
CA GLN A 62 3.41 -7.93 -0.58
C GLN A 62 4.58 -8.33 0.33
N LEU A 63 4.33 -8.66 1.60
CA LEU A 63 5.37 -9.10 2.54
C LEU A 63 5.93 -10.47 2.16
N TYR A 64 5.10 -11.43 1.74
CA TYR A 64 5.58 -12.74 1.27
C TYR A 64 6.40 -12.60 -0.02
N THR A 65 5.95 -11.75 -0.95
CA THR A 65 6.69 -11.44 -2.18
C THR A 65 8.05 -10.80 -1.86
N LEU A 66 8.08 -9.87 -0.90
CA LEU A 66 9.34 -9.28 -0.44
C LEU A 66 10.25 -10.33 0.23
N ALA A 67 9.68 -11.25 1.02
CA ALA A 67 10.43 -12.34 1.65
C ALA A 67 11.09 -13.23 0.60
N LEU A 68 10.35 -13.66 -0.41
CA LEU A 68 10.85 -14.51 -1.50
C LEU A 68 11.81 -13.79 -2.45
N THR A 69 11.69 -12.46 -2.59
CA THR A 69 12.64 -11.66 -3.36
C THR A 69 14.02 -11.65 -2.71
N ASN A 70 14.07 -11.66 -1.37
CA ASN A 70 15.33 -11.72 -0.61
C ASN A 70 15.81 -13.17 -0.39
N TYR A 71 14.88 -14.11 -0.18
CA TYR A 71 15.14 -15.52 0.11
C TYR A 71 14.16 -16.42 -0.67
N PRO A 72 14.50 -16.79 -1.92
CA PRO A 72 13.59 -17.53 -2.81
C PRO A 72 13.17 -18.91 -2.29
N ASP A 73 14.04 -19.58 -1.52
CA ASP A 73 13.81 -20.93 -1.02
C ASP A 73 13.03 -20.98 0.31
N HIS A 74 12.51 -19.84 0.79
CA HIS A 74 11.75 -19.80 2.03
C HIS A 74 10.37 -20.47 1.86
N SER A 75 10.27 -21.71 2.34
CA SER A 75 9.09 -22.58 2.20
C SER A 75 7.77 -22.00 2.75
N GLY A 76 7.81 -21.32 3.91
CA GLY A 76 6.65 -20.68 4.52
C GLY A 76 6.07 -19.57 3.64
N ALA A 77 6.91 -18.60 3.27
CA ALA A 77 6.55 -17.52 2.36
C ALA A 77 6.07 -18.02 0.99
N LEU A 78 6.67 -19.11 0.45
CA LEU A 78 6.22 -19.71 -0.82
C LEU A 78 4.79 -20.23 -0.71
N SER A 79 4.50 -21.02 0.33
CA SER A 79 3.18 -21.61 0.56
C SER A 79 2.12 -20.52 0.82
N ASN A 80 2.47 -19.53 1.64
CA ASN A 80 1.60 -18.42 1.95
C ASN A 80 1.29 -17.57 0.71
N ARG A 81 2.31 -17.22 -0.09
CA ARG A 81 2.14 -16.48 -1.35
C ARG A 81 1.29 -17.23 -2.35
N GLN A 82 1.49 -18.54 -2.52
CA GLN A 82 0.66 -19.34 -3.43
C GLN A 82 -0.83 -19.25 -3.07
N ARG A 83 -1.14 -19.24 -1.78
CA ARG A 83 -2.51 -19.10 -1.27
C ARG A 83 -3.06 -17.68 -1.43
N THR A 84 -2.25 -16.65 -1.20
CA THR A 84 -2.71 -15.24 -1.28
C THR A 84 -2.77 -14.70 -2.70
N ALA A 85 -1.92 -15.18 -3.61
CA ALA A 85 -1.78 -14.66 -4.97
C ALA A 85 -3.11 -14.65 -5.75
N SER A 86 -3.86 -15.75 -5.74
CA SER A 86 -5.15 -15.82 -6.44
C SER A 86 -6.20 -14.89 -5.83
N ILE A 87 -6.13 -14.63 -4.53
CA ILE A 87 -7.06 -13.73 -3.83
C ILE A 87 -6.74 -12.29 -4.24
N VAL A 88 -5.46 -11.92 -4.18
CA VAL A 88 -5.00 -10.57 -4.55
C VAL A 88 -5.27 -10.28 -6.02
N GLU A 89 -5.01 -11.23 -6.92
CA GLU A 89 -5.30 -11.06 -8.36
C GLU A 89 -6.79 -10.75 -8.60
N ASN A 90 -7.69 -11.46 -7.91
CA ASN A 90 -9.12 -11.21 -8.01
C ASN A 90 -9.52 -9.85 -7.41
N LEU A 91 -8.93 -9.45 -6.28
CA LEU A 91 -9.16 -8.14 -5.69
C LEU A 91 -8.69 -7.01 -6.61
N ASP A 92 -7.52 -7.16 -7.22
CA ASP A 92 -6.95 -6.18 -8.15
C ASP A 92 -7.80 -6.08 -9.42
N ARG A 93 -8.24 -7.21 -9.97
CA ARG A 93 -9.15 -7.26 -11.12
C ARG A 93 -10.47 -6.54 -10.83
N GLU A 94 -11.06 -6.77 -9.66
CA GLU A 94 -12.30 -6.11 -9.25
C GLU A 94 -12.11 -4.61 -9.02
N MET A 95 -10.96 -4.21 -8.47
CA MET A 95 -10.61 -2.79 -8.34
C MET A 95 -10.50 -2.11 -9.70
N LEU A 96 -9.80 -2.73 -10.66
CA LEU A 96 -9.68 -2.22 -12.02
C LEU A 96 -11.04 -2.12 -12.71
N ARG A 97 -11.89 -3.14 -12.56
CA ARG A 97 -13.26 -3.12 -13.09
C ARG A 97 -14.07 -1.92 -12.58
N LYS A 98 -13.98 -1.60 -11.29
CA LYS A 98 -14.63 -0.42 -10.70
C LYS A 98 -14.07 0.90 -11.25
N ILE A 99 -12.77 0.95 -11.57
CA ILE A 99 -12.14 2.11 -12.19
C ILE A 99 -12.67 2.27 -13.62
N ASP A 100 -12.75 1.19 -14.39
CA ASP A 100 -13.30 1.19 -15.75
C ASP A 100 -14.76 1.65 -15.76
N GLU A 101 -15.60 1.14 -14.86
CA GLU A 101 -16.99 1.59 -14.73
C GLU A 101 -17.07 3.11 -14.46
N LYS A 102 -16.26 3.62 -13.53
CA LYS A 102 -16.21 5.06 -13.24
C LYS A 102 -15.74 5.86 -14.43
N ARG A 103 -14.72 5.40 -15.15
CA ARG A 103 -14.24 6.01 -16.39
C ARG A 103 -15.36 6.08 -17.42
N ASP A 104 -16.06 4.98 -17.65
CA ASP A 104 -17.10 4.89 -18.67
C ASP A 104 -18.30 5.79 -18.32
N THR A 105 -18.68 5.86 -17.03
CA THR A 105 -19.70 6.82 -16.58
C THR A 105 -19.26 8.26 -16.79
N LEU A 106 -18.00 8.61 -16.52
CA LEU A 106 -17.46 9.95 -16.78
C LEU A 106 -17.45 10.27 -18.29
N LEU A 107 -17.07 9.32 -19.13
CA LEU A 107 -17.05 9.47 -20.59
C LEU A 107 -18.45 9.60 -21.19
N SER A 108 -19.48 9.06 -20.54
CA SER A 108 -20.87 9.21 -20.98
C SER A 108 -21.42 10.63 -20.78
N ILE A 109 -20.75 11.48 -20.00
CA ILE A 109 -21.16 12.87 -19.80
C ILE A 109 -20.87 13.68 -21.07
N PRO A 110 -21.86 14.38 -21.64
CA PRO A 110 -21.65 15.21 -22.82
C PRO A 110 -20.57 16.28 -22.61
N ASP A 111 -19.70 16.47 -23.61
CA ASP A 111 -18.59 17.44 -23.52
C ASP A 111 -19.04 18.90 -23.39
N ASN A 112 -20.27 19.22 -23.79
CA ASN A 112 -20.87 20.55 -23.60
C ASN A 112 -21.41 20.79 -22.19
N ASN A 113 -21.30 19.81 -21.28
CA ASN A 113 -21.73 19.95 -19.90
C ASN A 113 -20.87 21.01 -19.18
N ALA A 114 -21.48 22.12 -18.78
CA ALA A 114 -20.79 23.24 -18.15
C ALA A 114 -20.06 22.86 -16.84
N ALA A 115 -20.60 21.90 -16.08
CA ALA A 115 -19.94 21.41 -14.86
C ALA A 115 -18.69 20.59 -15.19
N LEU A 116 -18.75 19.74 -16.21
CA LEU A 116 -17.60 18.98 -16.70
C LEU A 116 -16.50 19.90 -17.22
N CYS A 117 -16.85 20.91 -18.02
CA CYS A 117 -15.88 21.92 -18.51
C CYS A 117 -15.17 22.63 -17.34
N ARG A 118 -15.94 23.05 -16.33
CA ARG A 118 -15.36 23.67 -15.12
C ARG A 118 -14.43 22.72 -14.37
N ALA A 119 -14.84 21.46 -14.20
CA ALA A 119 -14.03 20.44 -13.54
C ALA A 119 -12.74 20.12 -14.31
N LYS A 120 -12.79 20.03 -15.64
CA LYS A 120 -11.60 19.85 -16.50
C LYS A 120 -10.60 21.00 -16.33
N LYS A 121 -11.08 22.25 -16.33
CA LYS A 121 -10.23 23.43 -16.07
C LYS A 121 -9.61 23.39 -14.68
N GLU A 122 -10.38 23.05 -13.66
CA GLU A 122 -9.87 22.91 -12.29
C GLU A 122 -8.80 21.81 -12.19
N ALA A 123 -9.07 20.64 -12.75
CA ALA A 123 -8.15 19.50 -12.73
C ALA A 123 -6.80 19.82 -13.39
N TYR A 124 -6.79 20.67 -14.43
CA TYR A 124 -5.55 21.15 -15.05
C TYR A 124 -4.66 21.91 -14.06
N PHE A 125 -5.23 22.86 -13.30
CA PHE A 125 -4.48 23.60 -12.29
C PHE A 125 -4.01 22.70 -11.15
N GLN A 126 -4.87 21.80 -10.68
CA GLN A 126 -4.52 20.83 -9.63
C GLN A 126 -3.37 19.93 -10.07
N HIS A 127 -3.40 19.44 -11.32
CA HIS A 127 -2.35 18.58 -11.85
C HIS A 127 -1.00 19.28 -11.86
N ILE A 128 -0.94 20.52 -12.37
CA ILE A 128 0.31 21.29 -12.40
C ILE A 128 0.78 21.59 -10.98
N TYR A 129 -0.10 22.02 -10.09
CA TYR A 129 0.23 22.28 -8.68
C TYR A 129 0.84 21.04 -8.01
N HIS A 130 0.18 19.88 -8.11
CA HIS A 130 0.65 18.66 -7.48
C HIS A 130 1.96 18.15 -8.08
N THR A 131 2.13 18.18 -9.40
CA THR A 131 3.35 17.66 -10.03
C THR A 131 4.58 18.48 -9.63
N VAL A 132 4.49 19.81 -9.61
CA VAL A 132 5.63 20.65 -9.20
C VAL A 132 5.84 20.64 -7.69
N ALA A 133 4.79 20.47 -6.89
CA ALA A 133 4.91 20.35 -5.44
C ALA A 133 5.64 19.07 -5.02
N ILE A 134 5.44 17.96 -5.74
CA ILE A 134 6.19 16.71 -5.52
C ILE A 134 7.70 16.93 -5.75
N GLU A 135 8.06 17.81 -6.68
CA GLU A 135 9.44 18.20 -6.98
C GLU A 135 10.00 19.26 -6.00
N GLY A 136 9.20 19.69 -5.02
CA GLY A 136 9.62 20.63 -3.97
C GLY A 136 9.27 22.09 -4.22
N ASN A 137 8.46 22.40 -5.24
CA ASN A 137 7.94 23.75 -5.43
C ASN A 137 7.04 24.16 -4.25
N THR A 138 7.25 25.37 -3.74
CA THR A 138 6.57 25.93 -2.55
C THR A 138 5.38 26.82 -2.89
N MET A 139 5.12 27.04 -4.18
CA MET A 139 3.95 27.78 -4.63
C MET A 139 2.67 27.11 -4.15
N THR A 140 1.72 27.93 -3.71
CA THR A 140 0.36 27.49 -3.39
C THR A 140 -0.46 27.29 -4.66
N LEU A 141 -1.51 26.47 -4.58
CA LEU A 141 -2.47 26.28 -5.67
C LEU A 141 -3.01 27.61 -6.23
N GLN A 142 -3.31 28.59 -5.37
CA GLN A 142 -3.83 29.89 -5.80
C GLN A 142 -2.79 30.67 -6.61
N GLN A 143 -1.50 30.61 -6.22
CA GLN A 143 -0.41 31.23 -6.97
C GLN A 143 -0.21 30.52 -8.30
N THR A 144 -0.19 29.18 -8.31
CA THR A 144 -0.10 28.38 -9.54
C THR A 144 -1.24 28.71 -10.50
N ARG A 145 -2.48 28.81 -10.00
CA ARG A 145 -3.64 29.22 -10.79
C ARG A 145 -3.45 30.62 -11.38
N SER A 146 -3.08 31.60 -10.55
CA SER A 146 -2.92 32.98 -11.00
C SER A 146 -1.89 33.14 -12.12
N ILE A 147 -0.84 32.31 -12.15
CA ILE A 147 0.18 32.31 -13.22
C ILE A 147 -0.32 31.62 -14.49
N LEU A 148 -1.18 30.61 -14.36
CA LEU A 148 -1.70 29.86 -15.52
C LEU A 148 -2.97 30.49 -16.12
N GLU A 149 -3.60 31.42 -15.42
CA GLU A 149 -4.76 32.18 -15.90
C GLU A 149 -4.37 33.46 -16.65
N THR A 150 -3.11 33.92 -16.55
CA THR A 150 -2.55 35.03 -17.34
C THR A 150 -2.13 34.57 -18.73
#